data_AF-A0A382M0Y0-F1
#
_entry.id   AF-A0A382M0Y0-F1
#
_cell.length_a   1.000
_cell.length_b   1.000
_cell.length_c   1.000
_cell.angle_alpha   90.00
_cell.angle_beta   90.00
_cell.angle_gamma   90.00
#
_symmetry.space_group_name_H-M   'P 1'
#
loop_
_entity.id
_entity.type
_entity.pdbx_description
1 polymer ?
#
loop_
_entity_poly.entity_id
_entity_poly.type
_entity_poly.pdbx_seq_one_letter_code
_entity_poly.pdbx_strand_id
1 'polypeptide(L)' 'LQIEKQMEFLHYVVAEEDYFTGNRIQKNVKTGAKSHFIFGRNEEGCQRFHRWTDALLAADNDEDLVLLYKKGID' A
#
# COMPACT_ATOMS: atom_id res chain seq x y z
N LEU A 1 -5.08 -8.18 32.16
CA LEU A 1 -3.83 -7.39 32.34
C LEU A 1 -2.83 -7.50 31.18
N GLN A 2 -2.75 -8.61 30.43
CA GLN A 2 -1.81 -8.75 29.29
C GLN A 2 -2.46 -8.38 27.95
N ILE A 3 -3.74 -8.73 27.75
CA ILE A 3 -4.48 -8.43 26.52
C ILE A 3 -4.70 -6.92 26.38
N GLU A 4 -5.10 -6.23 27.46
CA GLU A 4 -5.36 -4.79 27.44
C GLU A 4 -4.08 -4.01 27.11
N LYS A 5 -2.94 -4.39 27.71
CA LYS A 5 -1.64 -3.81 27.38
C LYS A 5 -1.25 -4.06 25.91
N GLN A 6 -1.52 -5.25 25.38
CA GLN A 6 -1.26 -5.55 23.97
C GLN A 6 -2.15 -4.71 23.05
N MET A 7 -3.42 -4.52 23.42
CA MET A 7 -4.36 -3.68 22.67
C MET A 7 -3.92 -2.22 22.66
N GLU A 8 -3.54 -1.67 23.82
CA GLU A 8 -3.02 -0.31 23.94
C GLU A 8 -1.75 -0.14 23.09
N PHE A 9 -0.83 -1.11 23.15
CA PHE A 9 0.39 -1.09 22.35
C PHE A 9 0.10 -1.10 20.86
N LEU A 10 -0.75 -2.01 20.37
CA LEU A 10 -1.12 -2.10 18.96
C LEU A 10 -1.83 -0.83 18.47
N HIS A 11 -2.73 -0.29 19.30
CA HIS A 11 -3.41 0.97 18.97
C HIS A 11 -2.40 2.11 18.85
N TYR A 12 -1.48 2.24 19.81
CA TYR A 12 -0.46 3.29 19.78
C TYR A 12 0.43 3.17 18.54
N VAL A 13 0.98 1.99 18.24
CA VAL A 13 1.86 1.81 17.07
C VAL A 13 1.13 2.15 15.77
N VAL A 14 -0.10 1.64 15.59
CA VAL A 14 -0.84 1.90 14.35
C VAL A 14 -1.26 3.37 14.25
N ALA A 15 -1.92 3.91 15.28
CA ALA A 15 -2.50 5.25 15.23
C ALA A 15 -1.44 6.36 15.27
N GLU A 16 -0.42 6.21 16.11
CA GLU A 16 0.54 7.29 16.39
C GLU A 16 1.83 7.15 15.58
N GLU A 17 2.28 5.93 15.25
CA GLU A 17 3.51 5.74 14.48
C GLU A 17 3.23 5.55 12.98
N ASP A 18 2.41 4.56 12.62
CA ASP A 18 2.17 4.21 11.21
C ASP A 18 1.42 5.33 10.47
N TYR A 19 0.29 5.80 11.00
CA TYR A 19 -0.47 6.88 10.38
C TYR A 19 0.31 8.19 10.30
N PHE A 20 1.07 8.53 11.35
CA PHE A 20 1.90 9.73 11.34
C PHE A 20 2.95 9.67 10.23
N THR A 21 3.63 8.53 10.10
CA THR A 21 4.65 8.30 9.07
C THR A 21 4.03 8.32 7.67
N GLY A 22 2.93 7.58 7.46
CA GLY A 22 2.22 7.53 6.19
C GLY A 22 1.73 8.89 5.72
N ASN A 23 1.14 9.69 6.62
CA ASN A 23 0.67 11.04 6.31
C ASN A 23 1.81 11.97 5.87
N ARG A 24 3.00 11.86 6.48
CA ARG A 24 4.17 12.65 6.08
C ARG A 24 4.71 12.24 4.72
N ILE A 25 4.74 10.94 4.43
CA ILE A 25 5.09 10.42 3.10
C ILE A 25 4.11 10.99 2.08
N GLN A 26 2.81 10.91 2.32
CA GLN A 26 1.77 11.44 1.44
C GLN A 26 1.89 12.95 1.20
N LYS A 27 2.21 13.72 2.26
CA LYS A 27 2.46 15.16 2.13
C LYS A 27 3.62 15.45 1.18
N ASN A 28 4.71 14.67 1.26
CA ASN A 28 5.86 14.82 0.38
C ASN A 28 5.54 14.38 -1.05
N VAL A 29 4.83 13.26 -1.24
CA VAL A 29 4.39 12.77 -2.57
C VAL A 29 3.58 13.84 -3.31
N LYS A 30 2.64 14.49 -2.61
CA LYS A 30 1.78 15.56 -3.18
C LYS A 30 2.55 16.79 -3.69
N THR A 31 3.80 17.00 -3.26
CA THR A 31 4.62 18.10 -3.77
C THR A 31 5.12 17.88 -5.20
N GLY A 32 5.10 16.63 -5.69
CA GLY A 32 5.67 16.28 -6.99
C GLY A 32 7.21 16.40 -7.06
N ALA A 33 7.90 16.67 -5.95
CA ALA A 33 9.35 16.86 -5.93
C ALA A 33 10.15 15.60 -6.28
N LYS A 34 9.53 14.42 -6.23
CA LYS A 34 10.10 13.13 -6.66
C LYS A 34 9.29 12.59 -7.83
N SER A 35 9.99 12.25 -8.92
CA SER A 35 9.36 11.68 -10.12
C SER A 35 9.20 10.15 -10.04
N HIS A 36 9.97 9.47 -9.18
CA HIS A 36 9.96 8.02 -9.05
C HIS A 36 10.14 7.61 -7.58
N PHE A 37 9.57 6.46 -7.21
CA PHE A 37 9.74 5.80 -5.93
C PHE A 37 10.34 4.42 -6.16
N ILE A 38 11.22 3.99 -5.26
CA ILE A 38 11.87 2.68 -5.31
C ILE A 38 11.44 1.93 -4.07
N PHE A 39 10.85 0.76 -4.27
CA PHE A 39 10.53 -0.17 -3.18
C PHE A 39 11.74 -1.05 -2.86
N GLY A 40 11.99 -1.23 -1.57
CA GLY A 40 13.03 -2.13 -1.07
C GLY A 40 12.74 -3.58 -1.41
N ARG A 41 13.78 -4.43 -1.41
CA ARG A 41 13.64 -5.89 -1.64
C ARG A 41 12.74 -6.58 -0.62
N ASN A 42 12.63 -6.01 0.60
CA ASN A 42 11.77 -6.49 1.67
C ASN A 42 10.33 -5.94 1.61
N GLU A 43 9.99 -5.15 0.60
CA GLU A 43 8.69 -4.49 0.46
C GLU A 43 7.82 -5.18 -0.62
N GLU A 44 7.89 -6.50 -0.74
CA GLU A 44 7.15 -7.27 -1.75
C GLU A 44 5.64 -7.00 -1.72
N GLY A 45 5.08 -6.75 -0.53
CA GLY A 45 3.67 -6.37 -0.39
C GLY A 45 3.33 -5.08 -1.14
N CYS A 46 4.12 -4.02 -0.94
CA CYS A 46 3.94 -2.76 -1.65
C CYS A 46 4.19 -2.92 -3.15
N GLN A 47 5.21 -3.69 -3.54
CA GLN A 47 5.50 -3.97 -4.95
C GLN A 47 4.31 -4.67 -5.63
N ARG A 48 3.74 -5.71 -5.01
CA ARG A 48 2.57 -6.43 -5.53
C ARG A 48 1.33 -5.54 -5.58
N PHE A 49 1.09 -4.72 -4.55
CA PHE A 49 -0.02 -3.78 -4.52
C PHE A 49 0.02 -2.80 -5.70
N HIS A 50 1.18 -2.20 -5.95
CA HIS A 50 1.33 -1.25 -7.06
C HIS A 50 1.20 -1.93 -8.43
N ARG A 51 1.77 -3.12 -8.63
CA ARG A 51 1.56 -3.88 -9.87
C ARG A 51 0.08 -4.23 -10.11
N TRP A 52 -0.66 -4.57 -9.05
CA TRP A 52 -2.11 -4.83 -9.14
C TRP A 52 -2.86 -3.56 -9.51
N THR A 53 -2.50 -2.43 -8.89
CA THR A 53 -3.12 -1.13 -9.17
C THR A 53 -2.89 -0.73 -10.63
N ASP A 54 -1.67 -0.89 -11.14
CA ASP A 54 -1.34 -0.60 -12.54
C ASP A 54 -2.15 -1.50 -13.50
N ALA A 55 -2.26 -2.79 -13.21
CA ALA A 55 -3.05 -3.72 -14.02
C ALA A 55 -4.55 -3.39 -14.02
N LEU A 56 -5.09 -2.95 -12.88
CA LEU A 56 -6.48 -2.51 -12.75
C LEU A 56 -6.76 -1.22 -13.54
N LEU A 57 -5.82 -0.26 -13.51
CA LEU A 57 -5.94 0.99 -14.28
C LEU A 57 -5.78 0.80 -15.78
N ALA A 58 -5.11 -0.27 -16.21
CA ALA A 58 -4.90 -0.60 -17.62
C ALA A 58 -6.04 -1.44 -18.24
N ALA A 59 -6.99 -1.94 -17.45
CA ALA A 59 -8.14 -2.68 -17.95
C ALA A 59 -9.16 -1.71 -18.57
N ASP A 60 -9.52 -1.91 -19.83
CA ASP A 60 -10.39 -1.00 -20.57
C ASP A 60 -11.89 -1.30 -20.38
N ASN A 61 -12.23 -2.53 -19.95
CA ASN A 61 -13.60 -3.02 -19.82
C ASN A 61 -13.72 -4.14 -18.76
N ASP A 62 -14.96 -4.56 -18.51
CA ASP A 62 -15.28 -5.60 -17.53
C ASP A 62 -14.73 -6.98 -17.93
N GLU A 63 -14.66 -7.30 -19.21
CA GLU A 63 -14.06 -8.57 -19.67
C GLU A 63 -12.56 -8.65 -19.32
N ASP A 64 -11.83 -7.54 -19.49
CA ASP A 64 -10.41 -7.43 -19.13
C ASP A 64 -10.21 -7.61 -17.62
N LEU A 65 -11.08 -7.00 -16.80
CA LEU A 65 -11.06 -7.16 -15.34
C LEU A 65 -11.32 -8.61 -14.94
N VAL A 66 -12.32 -9.27 -15.53
CA VAL A 66 -12.62 -10.68 -15.27
C VAL A 66 -11.44 -11.57 -15.65
N LEU A 67 -10.77 -11.28 -16.76
CA LEU A 67 -9.58 -12.02 -17.20
C LEU A 67 -8.41 -11.80 -16.23
N LEU A 68 -8.18 -10.55 -15.80
CA LEU A 68 -7.15 -10.19 -14.82
C LEU A 68 -7.36 -10.93 -13.50
N TYR A 69 -8.58 -10.94 -12.95
CA TYR A 69 -8.86 -11.66 -11.69
C TYR A 69 -8.67 -13.17 -11.81
N LYS A 70 -8.96 -13.76 -12.97
CA LYS A 70 -8.74 -15.20 -13.21
C LYS A 70 -7.26 -15.57 -13.31
N LYS A 71 -6.45 -14.71 -13.94
CA LYS A 71 -5.02 -14.97 -14.15
C LYS A 71 -4.15 -14.59 -12.95
N GLY A 72 -4.53 -13.52 -12.25
CA GLY A 72 -3.67 -12.86 -11.28
C GLY A 72 -2.58 -12.01 -11.95
N ILE A 73 -1.71 -11.44 -11.12
CA ILE A 73 -0.45 -10.85 -11.55
C ILE A 73 0.71 -11.62 -10.90
N ASP A 74 1.87 -11.63 -11.57
CA ASP A 74 3.09 -12.25 -11.07
C ASP A 74 3.75 -11.47 -9.90
#